data_AF-A0A8J4SHV9-F1
#
_entry.id   AF-A0A8J4SHV9-F1
#
_cell.length_a   1.000
_cell.length_b   1.000
_cell.length_c   1.000
_cell.angle_alpha   90.00
_cell.angle_beta   90.00
_cell.angle_gamma   90.00
#
_symmetry.space_group_name_H-M   'P 1'
#
loop_
_entity.id
_entity.type
_entity.pdbx_description
1 polymer ?
#
loop_
_entity_poly.entity_id
_entity_poly.type
_entity_poly.pdbx_seq_one_letter_code
_entity_poly.pdbx_strand_id
1 'polypeptide(L)'
;MQIEEQEEILMQILGLPSGTARNRGSAKQILKKWVQDIFAGKYDVKVQDFGSSWRDGLAFNAMVHNIDSTLVQMDQLKYRTHRENLEHAFTQAETYLGIPKLLDPEDVDVERPDEKSIMTYVAQFFQAYPEAAKRKPSEVMDETPKTVSVEELIAKIRSTEQLVSKSLQDSDSSLDEHFTEYNQTCQQYQSFEELLDQLNTEWKEAAHGSSSRDSSELEIAEEALKSLRDLIDRWRWHIDNLAPGDFGTVAKWTSQAEQWLKATEDSWYQSTSSNKRRGMAGRPTESWRPSSADPPHSPPSFDRIESLFKEESEIFGLSNHRANSMRDLLSRAVEHQGELMNSEFIDQLSRRLSDALAKEPGYTACLTASKARRGFLDLLYATHFTDTEVGVSLRSRRKASATGLEYRLADWTAVLEGSNTDENRDLVQDSLIDYEHCLETEKVPGKLEKTQQEIRKQHTLLTELAVADGKLPPKNALKVIAEWIRDGDKKWNTEKANNIRSIGEELKRRLDAWDTWMQCTQNLERWLSRAERMINAQLEPGDDRGEVYRWIEEAQEAAEFLGNVSDVKKLQQFEERLVKLDQNVSYVFKAFFLYDQKFSLLFFTNVRI
;
A
#
# COMPACT_ATOMS: atom_id res chain seq x y z
N MET A 1 -70.01 44.89 -8.71
CA MET A 1 -70.73 43.67 -9.13
C MET A 1 -69.80 42.47 -9.16
N GLN A 2 -68.75 42.43 -9.99
CA GLN A 2 -67.82 41.28 -10.05
C GLN A 2 -67.08 40.92 -8.73
N ILE A 3 -66.76 41.89 -7.88
CA ILE A 3 -66.05 41.63 -6.60
C ILE A 3 -66.96 40.97 -5.54
N GLU A 4 -68.25 41.33 -5.52
CA GLU A 4 -69.21 40.75 -4.57
C GLU A 4 -69.64 39.34 -5.00
N GLU A 5 -69.79 39.11 -6.30
CA GLU A 5 -70.09 37.77 -6.86
C GLU A 5 -68.96 36.77 -6.59
N GLN A 6 -67.69 37.15 -6.79
CA GLN A 6 -66.56 36.25 -6.50
C GLN A 6 -66.44 35.93 -5.01
N GLU A 7 -66.71 36.90 -4.12
CA GLU A 7 -66.71 36.69 -2.67
C GLU A 7 -67.89 35.81 -2.21
N GLU A 8 -69.05 35.94 -2.84
CA GLU A 8 -70.22 35.11 -2.56
C GLU A 8 -70.01 33.65 -3.01
N ILE A 9 -69.34 33.43 -4.16
CA ILE A 9 -68.91 32.11 -4.62
C ILE A 9 -67.91 31.48 -3.64
N LEU A 10 -66.93 32.25 -3.15
CA LEU A 10 -65.93 31.76 -2.20
C LEU A 10 -66.56 31.39 -0.85
N MET A 11 -67.55 32.17 -0.39
CA MET A 11 -68.34 31.85 0.81
C MET A 11 -69.20 30.59 0.64
N GLN A 12 -69.75 30.38 -0.56
CA GLN A 12 -70.52 29.18 -0.91
C GLN A 12 -69.64 27.92 -0.97
N ILE A 13 -68.43 28.04 -1.54
CA ILE A 13 -67.42 26.96 -1.57
C ILE A 13 -67.02 26.52 -0.15
N LEU A 14 -66.90 27.47 0.78
CA LEU A 14 -66.55 27.21 2.18
C LEU A 14 -67.73 26.74 3.06
N GLY A 15 -68.95 26.65 2.51
CA GLY A 15 -70.14 26.19 3.23
C GLY A 15 -70.66 27.14 4.32
N LEU A 16 -70.39 28.44 4.21
CA LEU A 16 -70.75 29.46 5.20
C LEU A 16 -72.02 30.23 4.79
N PRO A 17 -72.92 30.60 5.74
CA PRO A 17 -74.17 31.29 5.40
C PRO A 17 -73.92 32.71 4.84
N SER A 18 -74.51 32.99 3.67
CA SER A 18 -74.41 34.28 2.97
C SER A 18 -75.28 35.35 3.65
N GLY A 19 -74.67 36.30 4.35
CA GLY A 19 -75.40 37.40 4.98
C GLY A 19 -74.53 38.44 5.67
N THR A 20 -74.49 39.64 5.07
CA THR A 20 -73.94 40.93 5.55
C THR A 20 -72.42 41.12 5.48
N ALA A 21 -72.03 42.31 5.01
CA ALA A 21 -70.67 42.78 4.67
C ALA A 21 -69.62 42.78 5.81
N ARG A 22 -69.93 42.15 6.95
CA ARG A 22 -69.02 41.99 8.11
C ARG A 22 -68.14 40.73 8.00
N ASN A 23 -68.36 39.88 6.99
CA ASN A 23 -67.72 38.56 6.84
C ASN A 23 -66.51 38.50 5.88
N ARG A 24 -66.08 39.59 5.23
CA ARG A 24 -64.83 39.56 4.40
C ARG A 24 -63.60 39.11 5.20
N GLY A 25 -63.56 39.41 6.49
CA GLY A 25 -62.53 38.94 7.40
C GLY A 25 -62.62 37.44 7.70
N SER A 26 -63.82 36.84 7.69
CA SER A 26 -64.02 35.47 8.19
C SER A 26 -63.50 34.41 7.21
N ALA A 27 -63.79 34.51 5.90
CA ALA A 27 -63.32 33.52 4.91
C ALA A 27 -61.79 33.48 4.80
N LYS A 28 -61.16 34.66 4.67
CA LYS A 28 -59.69 34.80 4.68
C LYS A 28 -59.08 34.26 5.96
N GLN A 29 -59.66 34.57 7.13
CA GLN A 29 -59.18 34.07 8.41
C GLN A 29 -59.34 32.55 8.56
N ILE A 30 -60.44 31.98 8.05
CA ILE A 30 -60.70 30.52 8.08
C ILE A 30 -59.70 29.79 7.20
N LEU A 31 -59.53 30.20 5.94
CA LEU A 31 -58.55 29.59 5.04
C LEU A 31 -57.13 29.75 5.58
N LYS A 32 -56.77 30.93 6.08
CA LYS A 32 -55.45 31.17 6.68
C LYS A 32 -55.23 30.26 7.87
N LYS A 33 -56.22 30.12 8.75
CA LYS A 33 -56.15 29.23 9.91
C LYS A 33 -56.00 27.76 9.47
N TRP A 34 -56.75 27.33 8.47
CA TRP A 34 -56.66 25.97 7.94
C TRP A 34 -55.27 25.65 7.38
N VAL A 35 -54.68 26.56 6.58
CA VAL A 35 -53.30 26.40 6.09
C VAL A 35 -52.30 26.40 7.25
N GLN A 36 -52.47 27.29 8.23
CA GLN A 36 -51.62 27.31 9.42
C GLN A 36 -51.72 26.02 10.24
N ASP A 37 -52.91 25.44 10.37
CA ASP A 37 -53.14 24.16 11.05
C ASP A 37 -52.49 22.99 10.26
N ILE A 38 -52.46 23.07 8.92
CA ILE A 38 -51.71 22.12 8.08
C ILE A 38 -50.20 22.22 8.36
N PHE A 39 -49.65 23.42 8.49
CA PHE A 39 -48.20 23.63 8.61
C PHE A 39 -47.66 23.56 10.04
N ALA A 40 -48.51 23.79 11.04
CA ALA A 40 -48.14 23.83 12.45
C ALA A 40 -47.40 22.55 12.88
N GLY A 41 -46.10 22.69 13.16
CA GLY A 41 -45.24 21.61 13.61
C GLY A 41 -44.84 20.58 12.53
N LYS A 42 -45.17 20.81 11.25
CA LYS A 42 -44.86 19.89 10.13
C LYS A 42 -43.88 20.46 9.11
N TYR A 43 -43.96 21.75 8.82
CA TYR A 43 -43.10 22.40 7.82
C TYR A 43 -42.55 23.71 8.35
N ASP A 44 -41.31 24.06 7.98
CA ASP A 44 -40.71 25.37 8.29
C ASP A 44 -41.20 26.45 7.31
N VAL A 45 -42.52 26.54 7.12
CA VAL A 45 -43.18 27.49 6.21
C VAL A 45 -44.12 28.38 7.01
N LYS A 46 -43.89 29.70 6.98
CA LYS A 46 -44.67 30.68 7.72
C LYS A 46 -45.62 31.45 6.80
N VAL A 47 -46.90 31.07 6.79
CA VAL A 47 -47.94 31.78 6.04
C VAL A 47 -48.57 32.89 6.88
N GLN A 48 -48.32 34.14 6.48
CA GLN A 48 -48.86 35.35 7.14
C GLN A 48 -49.92 36.08 6.31
N ASP A 49 -49.96 35.85 5.00
CA ASP A 49 -50.86 36.47 4.05
C ASP A 49 -51.26 35.48 2.93
N PHE A 50 -52.08 35.91 1.98
CA PHE A 50 -52.34 35.21 0.72
C PHE A 50 -51.67 35.94 -0.46
N GLY A 51 -50.50 36.52 -0.24
CA GLY A 51 -49.71 37.23 -1.24
C GLY A 51 -48.26 36.79 -1.19
N SER A 52 -47.38 37.64 -0.63
CA SER A 52 -45.93 37.40 -0.56
C SER A 52 -45.52 36.09 0.11
N SER A 53 -46.31 35.58 1.06
CA SER A 53 -46.02 34.30 1.75
C SER A 53 -46.08 33.07 0.83
N TRP A 54 -46.63 33.21 -0.38
CA TRP A 54 -46.84 32.13 -1.34
C TRP A 54 -45.93 32.22 -2.56
N ARG A 55 -45.20 33.34 -2.69
CA ARG A 55 -44.39 33.68 -3.86
C ARG A 55 -43.29 32.67 -4.16
N ASP A 56 -42.67 32.12 -3.12
CA ASP A 56 -41.54 31.18 -3.26
C ASP A 56 -41.96 29.74 -3.63
N GLY A 57 -43.26 29.47 -3.69
CA GLY A 57 -43.84 28.17 -4.01
C GLY A 57 -43.73 27.12 -2.89
N LEU A 58 -43.10 27.42 -1.74
CA LEU A 58 -42.92 26.45 -0.66
C LEU A 58 -44.24 26.10 0.01
N ALA A 59 -45.11 27.09 0.22
CA ALA A 59 -46.42 26.88 0.80
C ALA A 59 -47.31 25.97 -0.07
N PHE A 60 -47.27 26.11 -1.40
CA PHE A 60 -48.04 25.23 -2.29
C PHE A 60 -47.53 23.79 -2.26
N ASN A 61 -46.21 23.59 -2.34
CA ASN A 61 -45.62 22.26 -2.25
C ASN A 61 -45.87 21.60 -0.89
N ALA A 62 -45.86 22.36 0.21
CA ALA A 62 -46.17 21.85 1.54
C ALA A 62 -47.63 21.37 1.66
N MET A 63 -48.58 22.04 0.99
CA MET A 63 -49.98 21.57 0.94
C MET A 63 -50.09 20.26 0.17
N VAL A 64 -49.44 20.15 -1.00
CA VAL A 64 -49.40 18.92 -1.80
C VAL A 64 -48.78 17.79 -0.99
N HIS A 65 -47.61 18.02 -0.37
CA HIS A 65 -46.93 17.04 0.49
C HIS A 65 -47.78 16.60 1.68
N ASN A 66 -48.54 17.51 2.30
CA ASN A 66 -49.40 17.13 3.42
C ASN A 66 -50.57 16.24 2.98
N ILE A 67 -51.03 16.37 1.73
CA ILE A 67 -52.09 15.53 1.15
C ILE A 67 -51.53 14.18 0.71
N ASP A 68 -50.35 14.17 0.09
CA ASP A 68 -49.59 12.98 -0.28
C ASP A 68 -48.08 13.30 -0.26
N SER A 69 -47.35 12.68 0.68
CA SER A 69 -45.94 12.94 0.89
C SER A 69 -45.04 12.42 -0.23
N THR A 70 -45.53 11.48 -1.05
CA THR A 70 -44.73 10.88 -2.13
C THR A 70 -44.54 11.80 -3.33
N LEU A 71 -45.39 12.82 -3.47
CA LEU A 71 -45.42 13.72 -4.63
C LEU A 71 -44.39 14.85 -4.55
N VAL A 72 -43.82 15.12 -3.37
CA VAL A 72 -42.96 16.28 -3.14
C VAL A 72 -41.80 15.90 -2.22
N GLN A 73 -40.57 16.22 -2.61
CA GLN A 73 -39.41 16.10 -1.73
C GLN A 73 -39.09 17.47 -1.12
N MET A 74 -39.60 17.73 0.08
CA MET A 74 -39.53 19.07 0.71
C MET A 74 -38.08 19.59 0.86
N ASP A 75 -37.11 18.73 1.15
CA ASP A 75 -35.70 19.11 1.34
C ASP A 75 -35.01 19.64 0.08
N GLN A 76 -35.51 19.29 -1.11
CA GLN A 76 -34.92 19.74 -2.36
C GLN A 76 -35.42 21.12 -2.80
N LEU A 77 -36.57 21.56 -2.27
CA LEU A 77 -37.24 22.78 -2.75
C LEU A 77 -36.45 24.06 -2.44
N LYS A 78 -35.63 24.06 -1.37
CA LYS A 78 -34.75 25.18 -1.01
C LYS A 78 -33.63 25.45 -2.02
N TYR A 79 -33.35 24.50 -2.91
CA TYR A 79 -32.33 24.62 -3.95
C TYR A 79 -32.90 24.97 -5.33
N ARG A 80 -34.24 25.10 -5.45
CA ARG A 80 -34.95 25.44 -6.68
C ARG A 80 -35.35 26.91 -6.68
N THR A 81 -35.58 27.46 -7.88
CA THR A 81 -36.12 28.82 -8.04
C THR A 81 -37.60 28.87 -7.67
N HIS A 82 -38.12 30.06 -7.33
CA HIS A 82 -39.54 30.26 -7.00
C HIS A 82 -40.46 29.73 -8.10
N ARG A 83 -40.14 30.04 -9.36
CA ARG A 83 -40.93 29.64 -10.52
C ARG A 83 -40.95 28.12 -10.73
N GLU A 84 -39.83 27.43 -10.50
CA GLU A 84 -39.78 25.97 -10.54
C GLU A 84 -40.60 25.33 -9.41
N ASN A 85 -40.54 25.90 -8.20
CA ASN A 85 -41.34 25.41 -7.08
C ASN A 85 -42.85 25.60 -7.33
N LEU A 86 -43.26 26.76 -7.84
CA LEU A 86 -44.64 27.05 -8.20
C LEU A 86 -45.16 26.11 -9.30
N GLU A 87 -44.41 25.97 -10.39
CA GLU A 87 -44.78 25.09 -11.50
C GLU A 87 -44.89 23.63 -11.04
N HIS A 88 -43.95 23.17 -10.21
CA HIS A 88 -43.98 21.83 -9.64
C HIS A 88 -45.24 21.61 -8.79
N ALA A 89 -45.54 22.51 -7.86
CA ALA A 89 -46.71 22.36 -6.99
C ALA A 89 -48.01 22.30 -7.80
N PHE A 90 -48.18 23.20 -8.78
CA PHE A 90 -49.38 23.26 -9.60
C PHE A 90 -49.55 22.02 -10.48
N THR A 91 -48.45 21.53 -11.07
CA THR A 91 -48.46 20.31 -11.90
C THR A 91 -48.79 19.07 -11.07
N GLN A 92 -48.20 18.92 -9.88
CA GLN A 92 -48.48 17.79 -8.99
C GLN A 92 -49.93 17.81 -8.51
N ALA A 93 -50.43 19.00 -8.14
CA ALA A 93 -51.80 19.17 -7.69
C ALA A 93 -52.83 18.85 -8.79
N GLU A 94 -52.59 19.28 -10.03
CA GLU A 94 -53.48 18.98 -11.16
C GLU A 94 -53.44 17.50 -11.55
N THR A 95 -52.24 16.94 -11.70
CA THR A 95 -52.04 15.59 -12.23
C THR A 95 -52.50 14.51 -11.24
N TYR A 96 -52.18 14.67 -9.97
CA TYR A 96 -52.36 13.61 -8.96
C TYR A 96 -53.44 13.91 -7.94
N LEU A 97 -53.69 15.18 -7.62
CA LEU A 97 -54.70 15.57 -6.63
C LEU A 97 -56.01 16.06 -7.28
N GLY A 98 -56.06 16.16 -8.61
CA GLY A 98 -57.24 16.61 -9.36
C GLY A 98 -57.63 18.06 -9.09
N ILE A 99 -56.69 18.91 -8.66
CA ILE A 99 -56.93 20.33 -8.38
C ILE A 99 -56.54 21.14 -9.63
N PRO A 100 -57.50 21.73 -10.37
CA PRO A 100 -57.23 22.38 -11.65
C PRO A 100 -56.27 23.56 -11.52
N LYS A 101 -55.27 23.68 -12.40
CA LYS A 101 -54.30 24.77 -12.37
C LYS A 101 -54.99 26.12 -12.70
N LEU A 102 -55.27 26.92 -11.67
CA LEU A 102 -55.89 28.26 -11.82
C LEU A 102 -54.90 29.42 -11.85
N LEU A 103 -53.66 29.16 -11.48
CA LEU A 103 -52.61 30.17 -11.37
C LEU A 103 -51.44 29.79 -12.27
N ASP A 104 -50.93 30.77 -12.99
CA ASP A 104 -49.65 30.64 -13.67
C ASP A 104 -48.51 31.06 -12.72
N PRO A 105 -47.38 30.35 -12.68
CA PRO A 105 -46.25 30.71 -11.81
C PRO A 105 -45.75 32.14 -12.01
N GLU A 106 -45.86 32.68 -13.22
CA GLU A 106 -45.41 34.02 -13.57
C GLU A 106 -46.26 35.11 -12.91
N ASP A 107 -47.55 34.85 -12.68
CA ASP A 107 -48.47 35.76 -12.01
C ASP A 107 -48.32 35.73 -10.48
N VAL A 108 -47.69 34.67 -9.95
CA VAL A 108 -47.45 34.48 -8.52
C VAL A 108 -46.02 34.88 -8.11
N ASP A 109 -45.02 34.70 -8.98
CA ASP A 109 -43.63 35.15 -8.73
C ASP A 109 -43.44 36.65 -9.01
N VAL A 110 -44.30 37.47 -8.41
CA VAL A 110 -44.23 38.93 -8.44
C VAL A 110 -44.17 39.48 -7.02
N GLU A 111 -43.71 40.73 -6.86
CA GLU A 111 -43.54 41.33 -5.53
C GLU A 111 -44.85 41.42 -4.72
N ARG A 112 -45.99 41.59 -5.41
CA ARG A 112 -47.32 41.66 -4.80
C ARG A 112 -48.31 40.80 -5.59
N PRO A 113 -48.37 39.49 -5.33
CA PRO A 113 -49.29 38.59 -6.02
C PRO A 113 -50.76 38.95 -5.72
N ASP A 114 -51.67 38.65 -6.65
CA ASP A 114 -53.10 38.93 -6.42
C ASP A 114 -53.67 38.00 -5.34
N GLU A 115 -54.07 38.64 -4.23
CA GLU A 115 -54.50 37.92 -3.03
C GLU A 115 -55.75 37.06 -3.27
N LYS A 116 -56.66 37.52 -4.13
CA LYS A 116 -57.93 36.85 -4.38
C LYS A 116 -57.72 35.61 -5.23
N SER A 117 -56.86 35.68 -6.24
CA SER A 117 -56.48 34.55 -7.07
C SER A 117 -55.84 33.44 -6.23
N ILE A 118 -54.90 33.79 -5.33
CA ILE A 118 -54.29 32.81 -4.41
C ILE A 118 -55.33 32.21 -3.46
N MET A 119 -56.18 33.04 -2.84
CA MET A 119 -57.24 32.55 -1.96
C MET A 119 -58.19 31.59 -2.69
N THR A 120 -58.55 31.89 -3.93
CA THR A 120 -59.45 31.06 -4.75
C THR A 120 -58.81 29.71 -5.04
N TYR A 121 -57.52 29.69 -5.38
CA TYR A 121 -56.81 28.44 -5.64
C TYR A 121 -56.64 27.60 -4.36
N VAL A 122 -56.25 28.21 -3.24
CA VAL A 122 -56.16 27.52 -1.94
C VAL A 122 -57.52 26.99 -1.48
N ALA A 123 -58.62 27.70 -1.78
CA ALA A 123 -59.97 27.23 -1.47
C ALA A 123 -60.33 25.91 -2.20
N GLN A 124 -59.75 25.63 -3.37
CA GLN A 124 -59.95 24.34 -4.05
C GLN A 124 -59.29 23.19 -3.28
N PHE A 125 -58.09 23.40 -2.72
CA PHE A 125 -57.46 22.43 -1.82
C PHE A 125 -58.31 22.20 -0.57
N PHE A 126 -58.87 23.26 0.01
CA PHE A 126 -59.77 23.17 1.16
C PHE A 126 -61.04 22.36 0.84
N GLN A 127 -61.63 22.58 -0.33
CA GLN A 127 -62.85 21.90 -0.75
C GLN A 127 -62.60 20.42 -1.09
N ALA A 128 -61.51 20.12 -1.79
CA ALA A 128 -61.16 18.76 -2.17
C ALA A 128 -60.68 17.93 -0.97
N TYR A 129 -59.96 18.56 -0.02
CA TYR A 129 -59.32 17.88 1.11
C TYR A 129 -59.58 18.59 2.45
N PRO A 130 -60.84 18.73 2.91
CA PRO A 130 -61.17 19.51 4.12
C PRO A 130 -60.54 18.93 5.39
N GLU A 131 -60.30 17.61 5.42
CA GLU A 131 -59.68 16.89 6.54
C GLU A 131 -58.15 17.01 6.59
N ALA A 132 -57.50 17.69 5.63
CA ALA A 132 -56.05 17.82 5.57
C ALA A 132 -55.43 18.48 6.81
N ALA A 133 -56.18 19.37 7.48
CA ALA A 133 -55.78 20.02 8.73
C ALA A 133 -55.90 19.13 9.98
N LYS A 134 -56.64 18.00 9.92
CA LYS A 134 -56.84 17.10 11.08
C LYS A 134 -55.82 15.96 11.16
N ARG A 135 -54.94 15.82 10.17
CA ARG A 135 -53.86 14.81 10.16
C ARG A 135 -52.87 15.13 11.29
N LYS A 136 -52.88 14.32 12.37
CA LYS A 136 -51.98 14.46 13.53
C LYS A 136 -50.52 14.27 13.10
N PRO A 137 -49.55 14.88 13.81
CA PRO A 137 -48.14 14.54 13.68
C PRO A 137 -47.92 13.16 14.30
N SER A 138 -48.26 12.12 13.55
CA SER A 138 -48.00 10.74 13.92
C SER A 138 -46.99 10.19 12.92
N GLU A 139 -45.85 9.82 13.47
CA GLU A 139 -44.80 9.01 12.87
C GLU A 139 -44.14 9.66 11.65
N VAL A 140 -42.93 10.15 11.89
CA VAL A 140 -41.87 10.19 10.88
C VAL A 140 -41.70 8.75 10.38
N MET A 141 -42.56 8.34 9.46
CA MET A 141 -42.32 7.22 8.57
C MET A 141 -41.41 7.76 7.49
N ASP A 142 -40.13 7.79 7.85
CA ASP A 142 -39.04 7.59 6.91
C ASP A 142 -39.24 6.19 6.30
N GLU A 143 -40.16 6.08 5.34
CA GLU A 143 -40.24 4.95 4.43
C GLU A 143 -39.33 5.21 3.22
N THR A 144 -38.08 5.55 3.50
CA THR A 144 -37.02 4.86 2.77
C THR A 144 -37.04 3.40 3.23
N PRO A 145 -36.93 2.40 2.34
CA PRO A 145 -36.83 1.00 2.77
C PRO A 145 -35.70 0.92 3.80
N LYS A 146 -35.98 0.37 5.00
CA LYS A 146 -34.98 0.25 6.09
C LYS A 146 -33.70 -0.40 5.54
N THR A 147 -32.73 0.42 5.18
CA THR A 147 -31.35 0.01 5.00
C THR A 147 -30.88 -0.39 6.39
N VAL A 148 -30.54 -1.67 6.58
CA VAL A 148 -29.98 -2.17 7.85
C VAL A 148 -28.80 -1.28 8.22
N SER A 149 -28.83 -0.62 9.38
CA SER A 149 -27.73 0.26 9.77
C SER A 149 -26.46 -0.55 10.03
N VAL A 150 -25.28 0.06 9.82
CA VAL A 150 -23.99 -0.58 10.11
C VAL A 150 -23.90 -1.03 11.57
N GLU A 151 -24.47 -0.25 12.50
CA GLU A 151 -24.56 -0.60 13.92
C GLU A 151 -25.39 -1.87 14.18
N GLU A 152 -26.52 -2.04 13.51
CA GLU A 152 -27.36 -3.25 13.61
C GLU A 152 -26.62 -4.49 13.09
N LEU A 153 -25.88 -4.34 11.99
CA LEU A 153 -25.05 -5.41 11.43
C LEU A 153 -23.95 -5.83 12.42
N ILE A 154 -23.21 -4.86 12.97
CA ILE A 154 -22.16 -5.13 13.99
C ILE A 154 -22.75 -5.83 15.22
N ALA A 155 -23.92 -5.39 15.69
CA ALA A 155 -24.59 -6.01 16.84
C ALA A 155 -24.98 -7.47 16.56
N LYS A 156 -25.52 -7.76 15.36
CA LYS A 156 -25.84 -9.13 14.92
C LYS A 156 -24.58 -10.00 14.84
N ILE A 157 -23.50 -9.51 14.21
CA ILE A 157 -22.22 -10.23 14.11
C ILE A 157 -21.72 -10.61 15.51
N ARG A 158 -21.64 -9.65 16.43
CA ARG A 158 -21.16 -9.90 17.81
C ARG A 158 -22.05 -10.87 18.58
N SER A 159 -23.36 -10.81 18.39
CA SER A 159 -24.29 -11.79 18.98
C SER A 159 -24.00 -13.21 18.46
N THR A 160 -23.76 -13.36 17.16
CA THR A 160 -23.39 -14.65 16.56
C THR A 160 -22.02 -15.12 17.05
N GLU A 161 -21.03 -14.24 17.21
CA GLU A 161 -19.72 -14.59 17.79
C GLU A 161 -19.85 -15.19 19.20
N GLN A 162 -20.74 -14.63 20.03
CA GLN A 162 -21.01 -15.14 21.37
C GLN A 162 -21.65 -16.54 21.34
N LEU A 163 -22.58 -16.77 20.41
CA LEU A 163 -23.19 -18.08 20.21
C LEU A 163 -22.14 -19.12 19.80
N VAL A 164 -21.34 -18.83 18.78
CA VAL A 164 -20.26 -19.72 18.31
C VAL A 164 -19.25 -20.01 19.43
N SER A 165 -18.88 -18.99 20.22
CA SER A 165 -17.97 -19.17 21.35
C SER A 165 -18.54 -20.07 22.45
N LYS A 166 -19.86 -20.04 22.66
CA LYS A 166 -20.54 -20.93 23.60
C LYS A 166 -20.57 -22.36 23.07
N SER A 167 -20.91 -22.58 21.80
CA SER A 167 -20.91 -23.92 21.20
C SER A 167 -19.50 -24.52 21.17
N LEU A 168 -18.45 -23.73 20.93
CA LEU A 168 -17.06 -24.19 21.03
C LEU A 168 -16.63 -24.70 22.41
N GLN A 169 -17.30 -24.26 23.48
CA GLN A 169 -17.03 -24.71 24.85
C GLN A 169 -17.91 -25.89 25.26
N ASP A 170 -18.95 -26.19 24.48
CA ASP A 170 -19.87 -27.27 24.76
C ASP A 170 -19.26 -28.61 24.34
N SER A 171 -18.88 -29.40 25.35
CA SER A 171 -18.25 -30.71 25.16
C SER A 171 -19.29 -31.85 25.15
N ASP A 172 -20.55 -31.55 25.47
CA ASP A 172 -21.59 -32.57 25.64
C ASP A 172 -22.43 -32.77 24.37
N SER A 173 -22.43 -31.82 23.43
CA SER A 173 -23.18 -31.92 22.18
C SER A 173 -22.56 -32.91 21.19
N SER A 174 -23.43 -33.62 20.47
CA SER A 174 -23.04 -34.60 19.46
C SER A 174 -22.51 -33.93 18.17
N LEU A 175 -21.83 -34.71 17.33
CA LEU A 175 -21.34 -34.23 16.02
C LEU A 175 -22.47 -33.67 15.15
N ASP A 176 -23.63 -34.33 15.11
CA ASP A 176 -24.77 -33.90 14.29
C ASP A 176 -25.41 -32.60 14.80
N GLU A 177 -25.46 -32.40 16.12
CA GLU A 177 -25.94 -31.15 16.73
C GLU A 177 -25.01 -29.99 16.37
N HIS A 178 -23.70 -30.14 16.61
CA HIS A 178 -22.70 -29.13 16.24
C HIS A 178 -22.73 -28.83 14.75
N PHE A 179 -22.85 -29.85 13.89
CA PHE A 179 -22.86 -29.68 12.45
C PHE A 179 -24.12 -28.94 11.96
N THR A 180 -25.27 -29.20 12.57
CA THR A 180 -26.52 -28.52 12.22
C THR A 180 -26.47 -27.03 12.60
N GLU A 181 -26.01 -26.72 13.81
CA GLU A 181 -25.84 -25.32 14.25
C GLU A 181 -24.79 -24.58 13.43
N TYR A 182 -23.70 -25.27 13.07
CA TYR A 182 -22.65 -24.76 12.19
C TYR A 182 -23.22 -24.34 10.82
N ASN A 183 -24.00 -25.22 10.17
CA ASN A 183 -24.58 -24.91 8.86
C ASN A 183 -25.55 -23.72 8.91
N GLN A 184 -26.37 -23.62 9.97
CA GLN A 184 -27.23 -22.46 10.19
C GLN A 184 -26.42 -21.17 10.38
N THR A 185 -25.33 -21.25 11.14
CA THR A 185 -24.42 -20.12 11.36
C THR A 185 -23.72 -19.70 10.08
N CYS A 186 -23.32 -20.65 9.21
CA CYS A 186 -22.75 -20.34 7.91
C CYS A 186 -23.74 -19.62 6.98
N GLN A 187 -25.02 -19.97 7.01
CA GLN A 187 -26.06 -19.25 6.25
C GLN A 187 -26.24 -17.82 6.78
N GLN A 188 -26.24 -17.63 8.10
CA GLN A 188 -26.27 -16.29 8.70
C GLN A 188 -25.04 -15.47 8.30
N TYR A 189 -23.85 -16.07 8.33
CA TYR A 189 -22.61 -15.42 7.92
C TYR A 189 -22.66 -14.93 6.46
N GLN A 190 -23.16 -15.76 5.54
CA GLN A 190 -23.36 -15.36 4.13
C GLN A 190 -24.30 -14.16 4.02
N SER A 191 -25.39 -14.14 4.79
CA SER A 191 -26.29 -12.97 4.82
C SER A 191 -25.61 -11.71 5.36
N PHE A 192 -24.65 -11.84 6.29
CA PHE A 192 -23.87 -10.70 6.78
C PHE A 192 -22.87 -10.19 5.74
N GLU A 193 -22.22 -11.07 4.99
CA GLU A 193 -21.36 -10.69 3.85
C GLU A 193 -22.16 -9.91 2.79
N GLU A 194 -23.32 -10.40 2.40
CA GLU A 194 -24.19 -9.73 1.41
C GLU A 194 -24.64 -8.34 1.87
N LEU A 195 -25.04 -8.21 3.14
CA LEU A 195 -25.42 -6.92 3.72
C LEU A 195 -24.24 -5.94 3.80
N LEU A 196 -23.05 -6.42 4.19
CA LEU A 196 -21.86 -5.59 4.24
C LEU A 196 -21.46 -5.09 2.84
N ASP A 197 -21.54 -5.96 1.82
CA ASP A 197 -21.26 -5.58 0.43
C ASP A 197 -22.25 -4.53 -0.08
N GLN A 198 -23.55 -4.68 0.24
CA GLN A 198 -24.58 -3.68 -0.08
C GLN A 198 -24.25 -2.32 0.55
N LEU A 199 -23.96 -2.29 1.85
CA LEU A 199 -23.60 -1.06 2.57
C LEU A 199 -22.32 -0.43 2.01
N ASN A 200 -21.33 -1.25 1.61
CA ASN A 200 -20.10 -0.77 1.00
C ASN A 200 -20.34 -0.18 -0.41
N THR A 201 -21.28 -0.73 -1.18
CA THR A 201 -21.68 -0.15 -2.47
C THR A 201 -22.41 1.18 -2.31
N GLU A 202 -23.39 1.26 -1.39
CA GLU A 202 -24.11 2.49 -1.07
C GLU A 202 -23.14 3.58 -0.60
N TRP A 203 -22.16 3.23 0.24
CA TRP A 203 -21.13 4.16 0.69
C TRP A 203 -20.27 4.68 -0.47
N LYS A 204 -19.82 3.81 -1.38
CA LYS A 204 -19.00 4.23 -2.54
C LYS A 204 -19.75 5.18 -3.46
N GLU A 205 -21.05 4.96 -3.63
CA GLU A 205 -21.92 5.84 -4.42
C GLU A 205 -22.17 7.18 -3.71
N ALA A 206 -22.38 7.16 -2.39
CA ALA A 206 -22.55 8.36 -1.58
C ALA A 206 -21.26 9.20 -1.46
N ALA A 207 -20.08 8.58 -1.47
CA ALA A 207 -18.79 9.28 -1.38
C ALA A 207 -18.50 10.20 -2.57
N HIS A 208 -19.16 10.02 -3.72
CA HIS A 208 -19.12 10.96 -4.84
C HIS A 208 -19.94 12.24 -4.61
N GLY A 209 -20.70 12.32 -3.51
CA GLY A 209 -21.43 13.50 -3.04
C GLY A 209 -21.08 13.86 -1.60
N SER A 210 -19.90 14.44 -1.37
CA SER A 210 -19.48 15.16 -0.14
C SER A 210 -20.16 14.73 1.19
N SER A 211 -19.75 13.60 1.74
CA SER A 211 -19.95 13.23 3.15
C SER A 211 -18.79 12.35 3.62
N SER A 212 -18.12 12.76 4.70
CA SER A 212 -16.83 12.22 5.17
C SER A 212 -16.94 11.47 6.51
N ARG A 213 -18.11 10.95 6.89
CA ARG A 213 -18.36 10.57 8.30
C ARG A 213 -18.49 9.08 8.66
N ASP A 214 -18.61 8.14 7.72
CA ASP A 214 -18.90 6.70 8.02
C ASP A 214 -17.77 5.68 7.73
N SER A 215 -16.57 6.12 7.34
CA SER A 215 -15.50 5.16 6.95
C SER A 215 -15.02 4.26 8.10
N SER A 216 -15.15 4.69 9.36
CA SER A 216 -14.66 3.90 10.52
C SER A 216 -15.63 2.81 10.95
N GLU A 217 -16.94 3.00 10.77
CA GLU A 217 -17.95 2.02 11.20
C GLU A 217 -17.97 0.81 10.26
N LEU A 218 -17.84 1.06 8.95
CA LEU A 218 -17.67 0.00 7.95
C LEU A 218 -16.39 -0.82 8.19
N GLU A 219 -15.29 -0.15 8.55
CA GLU A 219 -14.04 -0.85 8.92
C GLU A 219 -14.22 -1.72 10.16
N ILE A 220 -14.95 -1.24 11.17
CA ILE A 220 -15.29 -2.03 12.37
C ILE A 220 -16.17 -3.24 11.99
N ALA A 221 -17.11 -3.07 11.06
CA ALA A 221 -17.96 -4.16 10.57
C ALA A 221 -17.16 -5.20 9.76
N GLU A 222 -16.24 -4.77 8.89
CA GLU A 222 -15.30 -5.64 8.16
C GLU A 222 -14.43 -6.45 9.14
N GLU A 223 -13.85 -5.80 10.15
CA GLU A 223 -13.02 -6.46 11.17
C GLU A 223 -13.84 -7.43 12.04
N ALA A 224 -15.06 -7.06 12.43
CA ALA A 224 -15.96 -7.93 13.18
C ALA A 224 -16.37 -9.15 12.36
N LEU A 225 -16.67 -8.98 11.08
CA LEU A 225 -17.01 -10.09 10.19
C LEU A 225 -15.82 -11.02 9.95
N LYS A 226 -14.61 -10.47 9.86
CA LYS A 226 -13.37 -11.25 9.81
C LYS A 226 -13.16 -12.05 11.10
N SER A 227 -13.35 -11.42 12.27
CA SER A 227 -13.27 -12.10 13.57
C SER A 227 -14.29 -13.25 13.69
N LEU A 228 -15.53 -13.04 13.25
CA LEU A 228 -16.55 -14.08 13.20
C LEU A 228 -16.14 -15.22 12.25
N ARG A 229 -15.57 -14.90 11.09
CA ARG A 229 -15.04 -15.92 10.16
C ARG A 229 -13.97 -16.79 10.83
N ASP A 230 -13.06 -16.17 11.56
CA ASP A 230 -12.01 -16.87 12.29
C ASP A 230 -12.54 -17.78 13.39
N LEU A 231 -13.64 -17.39 14.05
CA LEU A 231 -14.36 -18.22 15.01
C LEU A 231 -15.06 -19.41 14.32
N ILE A 232 -15.74 -19.17 13.20
CA ILE A 232 -16.43 -20.22 12.42
C ILE A 232 -15.43 -21.25 11.89
N ASP A 233 -14.26 -20.82 11.37
CA ASP A 233 -13.22 -21.74 10.93
C ASP A 233 -12.69 -22.60 12.09
N ARG A 234 -12.49 -22.01 13.28
CA ARG A 234 -12.09 -22.77 14.49
C ARG A 234 -13.15 -23.77 14.93
N TRP A 235 -14.42 -23.39 14.87
CA TRP A 235 -15.52 -24.30 15.19
C TRP A 235 -15.61 -25.45 14.19
N ARG A 236 -15.42 -25.18 12.89
CA ARG A 236 -15.31 -26.22 11.86
C ARG A 236 -14.20 -27.23 12.19
N TRP A 237 -13.00 -26.75 12.54
CA TRP A 237 -11.90 -27.64 12.92
C TRP A 237 -12.16 -28.41 14.22
N HIS A 238 -12.96 -27.85 15.14
CA HIS A 238 -13.43 -28.57 16.31
C HIS A 238 -14.38 -29.72 15.92
N ILE A 239 -15.35 -29.45 15.05
CA ILE A 239 -16.28 -30.46 14.51
C ILE A 239 -15.53 -31.58 13.80
N ASP A 240 -14.51 -31.24 13.00
CA ASP A 240 -13.67 -32.21 12.30
C ASP A 240 -12.94 -33.17 13.27
N ASN A 241 -12.62 -32.73 14.51
CA ASN A 241 -12.02 -33.59 15.52
C ASN A 241 -13.01 -34.54 16.19
N LEU A 242 -14.32 -34.27 16.09
CA LEU A 242 -15.38 -35.15 16.60
C LEU A 242 -15.70 -36.29 15.62
N ALA A 243 -15.26 -36.17 14.36
CA ALA A 243 -15.53 -37.17 13.34
C ALA A 243 -14.83 -38.51 13.66
N PRO A 244 -15.54 -39.65 13.61
CA PRO A 244 -14.98 -40.94 13.98
C PRO A 244 -14.17 -41.59 12.85
N GLY A 245 -13.29 -42.52 13.23
CA GLY A 245 -12.64 -43.47 12.32
C GLY A 245 -11.85 -42.83 11.18
N ASP A 246 -12.04 -43.37 9.97
CA ASP A 246 -11.34 -42.93 8.76
C ASP A 246 -11.76 -41.51 8.37
N PHE A 247 -13.04 -41.14 8.53
CA PHE A 247 -13.52 -39.77 8.32
C PHE A 247 -12.82 -38.76 9.22
N GLY A 248 -12.62 -39.09 10.50
CA GLY A 248 -11.86 -38.26 11.44
C GLY A 248 -10.41 -38.03 11.02
N THR A 249 -9.77 -39.05 10.45
CA THR A 249 -8.40 -38.93 9.95
C THR A 249 -8.32 -37.96 8.76
N VAL A 250 -9.26 -38.05 7.81
CA VAL A 250 -9.35 -37.13 6.67
C VAL A 250 -9.72 -35.72 7.13
N ALA A 251 -10.68 -35.58 8.04
CA ALA A 251 -11.16 -34.30 8.55
C ALA A 251 -10.07 -33.54 9.32
N LYS A 252 -9.30 -34.25 10.15
CA LYS A 252 -8.14 -33.68 10.84
C LYS A 252 -7.06 -33.22 9.87
N TRP A 253 -6.75 -34.02 8.85
CA TRP A 253 -5.78 -33.62 7.82
C TRP A 253 -6.28 -32.39 7.04
N THR A 254 -7.56 -32.38 6.65
CA THR A 254 -8.18 -31.27 5.92
C THR A 254 -8.16 -29.98 6.76
N SER A 255 -8.44 -30.08 8.07
CA SER A 255 -8.28 -28.98 9.02
C SER A 255 -6.86 -28.42 9.04
N GLN A 256 -5.85 -29.29 9.06
CA GLN A 256 -4.44 -28.87 9.06
C GLN A 256 -4.07 -28.16 7.75
N ALA A 257 -4.50 -28.69 6.60
CA ALA A 257 -4.29 -28.07 5.30
C ALA A 257 -4.94 -26.68 5.22
N GLU A 258 -6.19 -26.53 5.68
CA GLU A 258 -6.88 -25.25 5.73
C GLU A 258 -6.21 -24.25 6.68
N GLN A 259 -5.73 -24.69 7.84
CA GLN A 259 -4.98 -23.86 8.78
C GLN A 259 -3.71 -23.31 8.13
N TRP A 260 -2.99 -24.14 7.39
CA TRP A 260 -1.79 -23.73 6.68
C TRP A 260 -2.10 -22.75 5.53
N LEU A 261 -3.14 -23.02 4.73
CA LEU A 261 -3.60 -22.11 3.68
C LEU A 261 -3.94 -20.75 4.30
N LYS A 262 -4.72 -20.74 5.37
CA LYS A 262 -5.10 -19.52 6.09
C LYS A 262 -3.90 -18.79 6.67
N ALA A 263 -2.99 -19.49 7.35
CA ALA A 263 -1.77 -18.91 7.92
C ALA A 263 -0.88 -18.28 6.85
N THR A 264 -0.85 -18.89 5.66
CA THR A 264 -0.17 -18.33 4.49
C THR A 264 -0.94 -17.10 3.99
N GLU A 265 -2.25 -17.16 3.78
CA GLU A 265 -3.06 -16.01 3.31
C GLU A 265 -3.02 -14.81 4.26
N ASP A 266 -3.10 -15.03 5.57
CA ASP A 266 -3.03 -13.98 6.59
C ASP A 266 -1.65 -13.32 6.60
N SER A 267 -0.60 -14.11 6.34
CA SER A 267 0.74 -13.55 6.13
C SER A 267 0.74 -12.64 4.89
N TRP A 268 -0.15 -12.81 3.92
CA TRP A 268 -0.24 -12.04 2.67
C TRP A 268 -1.18 -10.81 2.70
N TYR A 269 -1.89 -10.55 3.80
CA TYR A 269 -3.01 -9.58 3.82
C TYR A 269 -2.58 -8.09 3.76
N GLN A 270 -3.26 -7.34 2.89
CA GLN A 270 -3.28 -5.87 2.84
C GLN A 270 -4.66 -5.38 3.29
N SER A 271 -4.72 -4.58 4.35
CA SER A 271 -5.98 -3.92 4.75
C SER A 271 -6.48 -2.97 3.64
N THR A 272 -7.79 -3.05 3.38
CA THR A 272 -8.59 -2.25 2.46
C THR A 272 -8.73 -0.79 2.88
N SER A 273 -8.59 -0.46 4.18
CA SER A 273 -8.92 0.87 4.72
C SER A 273 -7.77 1.87 4.69
N SER A 274 -6.51 1.39 4.67
CA SER A 274 -5.37 2.29 4.73
C SER A 274 -4.76 2.46 3.34
N ASN A 275 -4.74 3.69 2.83
CA ASN A 275 -3.88 4.12 1.71
C ASN A 275 -2.37 3.84 1.94
N LYS A 276 -2.00 3.18 3.04
CA LYS A 276 -0.71 2.53 3.25
C LYS A 276 -0.78 1.10 2.75
N ARG A 277 -0.16 0.89 1.60
CA ARG A 277 0.32 -0.40 1.09
C ARG A 277 1.20 -1.09 2.13
N ARG A 278 0.61 -1.79 3.10
CA ARG A 278 1.34 -2.61 4.07
C ARG A 278 1.65 -3.94 3.39
N GLY A 279 2.92 -4.31 3.34
CA GLY A 279 3.28 -5.66 2.89
C GLY A 279 2.76 -6.73 3.84
N MET A 280 3.17 -7.96 3.56
CA MET A 280 2.83 -9.14 4.35
C MET A 280 2.79 -8.85 5.84
N ALA A 281 1.65 -9.15 6.47
CA ALA A 281 1.46 -8.87 7.89
C ALA A 281 2.44 -9.74 8.70
N GLY A 282 3.34 -9.07 9.39
CA GLY A 282 4.12 -9.61 10.49
C GLY A 282 4.21 -8.55 11.58
N ARG A 283 4.47 -8.96 12.82
CA ARG A 283 4.88 -8.04 13.89
C ARG A 283 6.08 -7.21 13.39
N PRO A 284 6.38 -6.02 13.95
CA PRO A 284 7.60 -5.29 13.59
C PRO A 284 8.88 -6.14 13.69
N THR A 285 8.87 -7.17 14.55
CA THR A 285 9.93 -8.19 14.69
C THR A 285 10.00 -9.22 13.56
N GLU A 286 8.95 -9.36 12.75
CA GLU A 286 8.83 -10.28 11.62
C GLU A 286 8.97 -9.55 10.26
N SER A 287 9.22 -8.24 10.30
CA SER A 287 9.48 -7.40 9.13
C SER A 287 10.89 -7.61 8.57
N TRP A 288 11.14 -7.15 7.33
CA TRP A 288 12.48 -7.18 6.75
C TRP A 288 13.44 -6.18 7.42
N ARG A 289 12.94 -5.04 7.89
CA ARG A 289 13.61 -4.16 8.85
C ARG A 289 12.67 -3.71 9.97
N PRO A 290 13.02 -3.91 11.26
CA PRO A 290 12.23 -3.43 12.41
C PRO A 290 12.04 -1.90 12.48
N SER A 291 12.72 -1.12 11.64
CA SER A 291 12.48 0.31 11.45
C SER A 291 11.82 0.57 10.10
N SER A 292 11.00 1.62 10.05
CA SER A 292 10.08 2.10 9.01
C SER A 292 10.59 2.31 7.56
N ALA A 293 11.74 1.73 7.20
CA ALA A 293 12.37 1.77 5.88
C ALA A 293 12.08 0.52 5.02
N ASP A 294 11.02 -0.24 5.31
CA ASP A 294 10.62 -1.35 4.45
C ASP A 294 10.16 -0.84 3.08
N PRO A 295 10.68 -1.41 1.97
CA PRO A 295 10.04 -1.25 0.67
C PRO A 295 8.54 -1.61 0.80
N PRO A 296 7.64 -0.87 0.11
CA PRO A 296 6.24 -1.28 0.04
C PRO A 296 6.15 -2.75 -0.38
N HIS A 297 5.26 -3.50 0.28
CA HIS A 297 5.02 -4.91 -0.03
C HIS A 297 6.14 -5.90 0.34
N SER A 298 7.05 -5.60 1.28
CA SER A 298 8.07 -6.58 1.69
C SER A 298 7.52 -7.98 2.03
N PRO A 299 8.26 -9.06 1.68
CA PRO A 299 7.93 -10.41 2.13
C PRO A 299 8.19 -10.56 3.65
N PRO A 300 7.63 -11.60 4.29
CA PRO A 300 7.76 -11.85 5.71
C PRO A 300 9.20 -12.22 6.08
N SER A 301 9.46 -12.39 7.38
CA SER A 301 10.75 -12.87 7.86
C SER A 301 11.12 -14.21 7.22
N PHE A 302 12.42 -14.42 7.02
CA PHE A 302 12.93 -15.69 6.51
C PHE A 302 12.47 -16.86 7.39
N ASP A 303 12.50 -16.70 8.71
CA ASP A 303 12.06 -17.72 9.67
C ASP A 303 10.58 -18.09 9.51
N ARG A 304 9.72 -17.09 9.26
CA ARG A 304 8.29 -17.36 9.03
C ARG A 304 8.08 -18.14 7.74
N ILE A 305 8.82 -17.79 6.68
CA ILE A 305 8.76 -18.50 5.40
C ILE A 305 9.23 -19.96 5.58
N GLU A 306 10.34 -20.19 6.26
CA GLU A 306 10.84 -21.55 6.53
C GLU A 306 9.89 -22.37 7.41
N SER A 307 9.25 -21.75 8.42
CA SER A 307 8.21 -22.41 9.22
C SER A 307 7.07 -22.90 8.34
N LEU A 308 6.56 -22.05 7.45
CA LEU A 308 5.45 -22.39 6.55
C LEU A 308 5.83 -23.48 5.54
N PHE A 309 7.06 -23.49 5.01
CA PHE A 309 7.55 -24.59 4.16
C PHE A 309 7.67 -25.91 4.91
N LYS A 310 8.10 -25.87 6.17
CA LYS A 310 8.17 -27.06 7.01
C LYS A 310 6.78 -27.61 7.30
N GLU A 311 5.84 -26.75 7.67
CA GLU A 311 4.43 -27.10 7.89
C GLU A 311 3.79 -27.69 6.62
N GLU A 312 4.00 -27.08 5.45
CA GLU A 312 3.56 -27.60 4.14
C GLU A 312 4.06 -29.02 3.91
N SER A 313 5.36 -29.24 4.08
CA SER A 313 6.00 -30.54 3.88
C SER A 313 5.46 -31.61 4.84
N GLU A 314 5.15 -31.23 6.08
CA GLU A 314 4.54 -32.13 7.07
C GLU A 314 3.11 -32.49 6.69
N ILE A 315 2.32 -31.54 6.20
CA ILE A 315 0.90 -31.72 5.88
C ILE A 315 0.72 -32.47 4.55
N PHE A 316 1.30 -31.98 3.45
CA PHE A 316 1.05 -32.51 2.11
C PHE A 316 2.01 -33.66 1.73
N GLY A 317 3.17 -33.73 2.39
CA GLY A 317 4.23 -34.68 2.06
C GLY A 317 4.90 -34.35 0.72
N LEU A 318 5.95 -35.11 0.39
CA LEU A 318 6.67 -34.92 -0.88
C LEU A 318 5.71 -35.15 -2.07
N SER A 319 5.65 -34.17 -2.97
CA SER A 319 4.80 -34.23 -4.18
C SER A 319 3.33 -34.58 -3.91
N ASN A 320 2.77 -34.05 -2.81
CA ASN A 320 1.37 -34.25 -2.42
C ASN A 320 0.98 -35.73 -2.18
N HIS A 321 1.93 -36.63 -1.90
CA HIS A 321 1.64 -38.04 -1.66
C HIS A 321 0.69 -38.26 -0.47
N ARG A 322 0.85 -37.51 0.62
CA ARG A 322 -0.02 -37.62 1.81
C ARG A 322 -1.42 -37.14 1.49
N ALA A 323 -1.51 -36.07 0.71
CA ALA A 323 -2.74 -35.51 0.15
C ALA A 323 -3.52 -36.54 -0.69
N ASN A 324 -2.86 -37.22 -1.63
CA ASN A 324 -3.45 -38.29 -2.43
C ASN A 324 -3.92 -39.47 -1.56
N SER A 325 -3.13 -39.83 -0.53
CA SER A 325 -3.49 -40.89 0.41
C SER A 325 -4.77 -40.57 1.19
N MET A 326 -5.00 -39.30 1.55
CA MET A 326 -6.23 -38.88 2.24
C MET A 326 -7.45 -38.93 1.31
N ARG A 327 -7.30 -38.55 0.04
CA ARG A 327 -8.36 -38.68 -0.97
C ARG A 327 -8.78 -40.14 -1.17
N ASP A 328 -7.81 -41.05 -1.27
CA ASP A 328 -8.06 -42.47 -1.45
C ASP A 328 -8.64 -43.12 -0.18
N LEU A 329 -8.26 -42.62 1.01
CA LEU A 329 -8.84 -43.03 2.29
C LEU A 329 -10.29 -42.56 2.43
N LEU A 330 -10.60 -41.32 2.03
CA LEU A 330 -11.97 -40.81 2.00
C LEU A 330 -12.85 -41.65 1.06
N SER A 331 -12.35 -41.97 -0.14
CA SER A 331 -13.09 -42.77 -1.12
C SER A 331 -13.46 -44.16 -0.55
N ARG A 332 -12.51 -44.84 0.10
CA ARG A 332 -12.77 -46.12 0.78
C ARG A 332 -13.71 -46.00 1.98
N ALA A 333 -13.58 -44.93 2.76
CA ALA A 333 -14.45 -44.68 3.91
C ALA A 333 -15.91 -44.47 3.47
N VAL A 334 -16.13 -43.74 2.38
CA VAL A 334 -17.47 -43.55 1.79
C VAL A 334 -18.07 -44.88 1.33
N GLU A 335 -17.30 -45.75 0.69
CA GLU A 335 -17.75 -47.07 0.23
C GLU A 335 -18.12 -48.02 1.38
N HIS A 336 -17.42 -47.97 2.51
CA HIS A 336 -17.55 -48.95 3.59
C HIS A 336 -18.32 -48.46 4.82
N GLN A 337 -18.33 -47.15 5.07
CA GLN A 337 -18.88 -46.54 6.30
C GLN A 337 -19.82 -45.36 6.00
N GLY A 338 -20.13 -45.07 4.73
CA GLY A 338 -20.93 -43.91 4.34
C GLY A 338 -22.32 -43.86 4.94
N GLU A 339 -22.97 -45.00 5.22
CA GLU A 339 -24.31 -45.06 5.83
C GLU A 339 -24.34 -44.64 7.32
N LEU A 340 -23.18 -44.62 8.00
CA LEU A 340 -23.06 -44.31 9.43
C LEU A 340 -22.81 -42.83 9.71
N MET A 341 -22.64 -42.01 8.68
CA MET A 341 -22.27 -40.60 8.78
C MET A 341 -23.23 -39.74 7.99
N ASN A 342 -23.43 -38.50 8.44
CA ASN A 342 -24.24 -37.53 7.74
C ASN A 342 -23.70 -37.28 6.31
N SER A 343 -24.54 -37.51 5.30
CA SER A 343 -24.15 -37.36 3.89
C SER A 343 -23.72 -35.94 3.54
N GLU A 344 -24.33 -34.93 4.16
CA GLU A 344 -23.95 -33.53 3.96
C GLU A 344 -22.56 -33.25 4.53
N PHE A 345 -22.20 -33.84 5.67
CA PHE A 345 -20.85 -33.73 6.24
C PHE A 345 -19.81 -34.36 5.31
N ILE A 346 -20.08 -35.56 4.78
CA ILE A 346 -19.20 -36.25 3.82
C ILE A 346 -18.98 -35.39 2.58
N ASP A 347 -20.05 -34.84 2.01
CA ASP A 347 -19.98 -33.99 0.82
C ASP A 347 -19.18 -32.71 1.08
N GLN A 348 -19.41 -32.04 2.22
CA GLN A 348 -18.63 -30.86 2.61
C GLN A 348 -17.15 -31.19 2.80
N LEU A 349 -16.84 -32.29 3.48
CA LEU A 349 -15.46 -32.75 3.68
C LEU A 349 -14.76 -33.06 2.34
N SER A 350 -15.44 -33.74 1.43
CA SER A 350 -14.93 -34.06 0.09
C SER A 350 -14.62 -32.82 -0.74
N ARG A 351 -15.53 -31.82 -0.71
CA ARG A 351 -15.31 -30.53 -1.38
C ARG A 351 -14.14 -29.78 -0.77
N ARG A 352 -14.05 -29.72 0.56
CA ARG A 352 -12.97 -29.03 1.28
C ARG A 352 -11.60 -29.65 1.02
N LEU A 353 -11.52 -30.98 1.06
CA LEU A 353 -10.30 -31.70 0.69
C LEU A 353 -9.87 -31.38 -0.74
N SER A 354 -10.82 -31.37 -1.68
CA SER A 354 -10.56 -31.04 -3.08
C SER A 354 -10.10 -29.58 -3.26
N ASP A 355 -10.74 -28.64 -2.56
CA ASP A 355 -10.40 -27.21 -2.59
C ASP A 355 -8.99 -26.96 -2.01
N ALA A 356 -8.64 -27.62 -0.90
CA ALA A 356 -7.31 -27.52 -0.31
C ALA A 356 -6.22 -28.03 -1.27
N LEU A 357 -6.47 -29.15 -1.96
CA LEU A 357 -5.57 -29.70 -2.96
C LEU A 357 -5.43 -28.80 -4.19
N ALA A 358 -6.52 -28.18 -4.63
CA ALA A 358 -6.50 -27.29 -5.78
C ALA A 358 -5.72 -25.99 -5.48
N LYS A 359 -5.84 -25.47 -4.25
CA LYS A 359 -5.17 -24.24 -3.81
C LYS A 359 -3.70 -24.41 -3.48
N GLU A 360 -3.28 -25.56 -2.94
CA GLU A 360 -1.90 -25.81 -2.48
C GLU A 360 -0.82 -25.31 -3.45
N PRO A 361 -0.86 -25.62 -4.77
CA PRO A 361 0.19 -25.17 -5.70
C PRO A 361 0.31 -23.65 -5.79
N GLY A 362 -0.81 -22.92 -5.70
CA GLY A 362 -0.82 -21.46 -5.72
C GLY A 362 -0.20 -20.88 -4.45
N TYR A 363 -0.48 -21.46 -3.29
CA TYR A 363 0.07 -21.01 -2.01
C TYR A 363 1.57 -21.30 -1.89
N THR A 364 2.00 -22.47 -2.35
CA THR A 364 3.42 -22.87 -2.41
C THR A 364 4.23 -22.02 -3.40
N ALA A 365 3.65 -21.70 -4.58
CA ALA A 365 4.25 -20.76 -5.52
C ALA A 365 4.46 -19.37 -4.89
N CYS A 366 3.48 -18.93 -4.11
CA CYS A 366 3.53 -17.69 -3.33
C CYS A 366 4.69 -17.68 -2.32
N LEU A 367 4.80 -18.72 -1.49
CA LEU A 367 5.90 -18.86 -0.53
C LEU A 367 7.26 -18.91 -1.22
N THR A 368 7.34 -19.59 -2.36
CA THR A 368 8.57 -19.68 -3.16
C THR A 368 8.98 -18.31 -3.71
N ALA A 369 8.04 -17.54 -4.25
CA ALA A 369 8.27 -16.16 -4.67
C ALA A 369 8.74 -15.27 -3.52
N SER A 370 8.17 -15.47 -2.32
CA SER A 370 8.53 -14.72 -1.11
C SER A 370 9.94 -15.02 -0.64
N LYS A 371 10.34 -16.30 -0.63
CA LYS A 371 11.70 -16.73 -0.31
C LYS A 371 12.71 -16.15 -1.29
N ALA A 372 12.39 -16.18 -2.58
CA ALA A 372 13.23 -15.59 -3.62
C ALA A 372 13.35 -14.06 -3.45
N ARG A 373 12.23 -13.38 -3.15
CA ARG A 373 12.22 -11.93 -2.88
C ARG A 373 13.02 -11.57 -1.63
N ARG A 374 12.94 -12.36 -0.57
CA ARG A 374 13.74 -12.17 0.65
C ARG A 374 15.22 -12.29 0.33
N GLY A 375 15.61 -13.37 -0.36
CA GLY A 375 16.99 -13.57 -0.81
C GLY A 375 17.49 -12.43 -1.69
N PHE A 376 16.66 -11.89 -2.58
CA PHE A 376 17.01 -10.73 -3.40
C PHE A 376 17.32 -9.49 -2.55
N LEU A 377 16.47 -9.17 -1.57
CA LEU A 377 16.68 -8.03 -0.67
C LEU A 377 17.91 -8.22 0.23
N ASP A 378 18.14 -9.43 0.72
CA ASP A 378 19.30 -9.73 1.56
C ASP A 378 20.61 -9.58 0.77
N LEU A 379 20.65 -10.02 -0.48
CA LEU A 379 21.81 -9.80 -1.36
C LEU A 379 22.09 -8.30 -1.62
N LEU A 380 21.04 -7.48 -1.74
CA LEU A 380 21.19 -6.05 -1.97
C LEU A 380 21.63 -5.29 -0.72
N TYR A 381 21.11 -5.64 0.45
CA TYR A 381 21.19 -4.76 1.63
C TYR A 381 21.63 -5.42 2.93
N ALA A 382 21.76 -6.74 3.03
CA ALA A 382 22.05 -7.38 4.31
C ALA A 382 23.42 -6.93 4.85
N THR A 383 23.36 -6.37 6.06
CA THR A 383 24.45 -6.29 7.02
C THR A 383 24.17 -7.38 8.04
N HIS A 384 25.09 -8.32 8.33
CA HIS A 384 24.86 -9.44 9.27
C HIS A 384 23.97 -9.05 10.47
N PHE A 385 22.80 -9.69 10.56
CA PHE A 385 21.97 -9.65 11.76
C PHE A 385 22.16 -10.97 12.50
N THR A 386 22.56 -10.91 13.76
CA THR A 386 22.39 -12.05 14.68
C THR A 386 21.23 -11.74 15.59
N ASP A 387 20.16 -12.51 15.50
CA ASP A 387 19.07 -12.45 16.48
C ASP A 387 19.60 -12.90 17.83
N THR A 388 19.31 -12.09 18.85
CA THR A 388 19.46 -12.49 20.24
C THR A 388 18.09 -12.51 20.89
N GLU A 389 17.91 -13.31 21.94
CA GLU A 389 16.63 -13.47 22.66
C GLU A 389 16.03 -12.16 23.20
N VAL A 390 16.80 -11.06 23.20
CA VAL A 390 16.41 -9.73 23.72
C VAL A 390 16.29 -8.66 22.61
N GLY A 391 16.44 -9.04 21.33
CA GLY A 391 16.31 -8.14 20.18
C GLY A 391 17.51 -8.11 19.23
N VAL A 392 17.37 -7.33 18.16
CA VAL A 392 18.35 -7.22 17.06
C VAL A 392 19.50 -6.31 17.50
N SER A 393 20.72 -6.87 17.65
CA SER A 393 21.93 -6.08 17.92
C SER A 393 22.88 -6.10 16.71
N LEU A 394 23.36 -4.92 16.31
CA LEU A 394 24.42 -4.75 15.32
C LEU A 394 25.77 -5.11 15.96
N ARG A 395 26.37 -6.25 15.58
CA ARG A 395 27.77 -6.51 15.96
C ARG A 395 28.72 -5.78 15.03
N SER A 396 29.36 -4.74 15.58
CA SER A 396 30.55 -4.12 15.03
C SER A 396 31.81 -4.92 15.43
N ARG A 397 32.82 -4.87 14.54
CA ARG A 397 34.23 -5.29 14.69
C ARG A 397 34.53 -6.79 14.55
N ARG A 398 34.36 -7.38 13.35
CA ARG A 398 35.42 -8.11 12.61
C ARG A 398 35.11 -8.06 11.10
N LYS A 399 36.12 -7.71 10.31
CA LYS A 399 36.13 -7.43 8.86
C LYS A 399 35.91 -8.72 8.02
N ALA A 400 34.85 -9.49 8.29
CA ALA A 400 34.56 -10.74 7.58
C ALA A 400 33.07 -10.90 7.28
N SER A 401 32.74 -10.69 6.00
CA SER A 401 31.54 -11.06 5.23
C SER A 401 30.27 -10.23 5.46
N ALA A 402 29.54 -9.96 4.36
CA ALA A 402 28.20 -9.37 4.23
C ALA A 402 27.97 -7.91 4.70
N THR A 403 28.54 -6.95 3.95
CA THR A 403 27.86 -5.69 3.63
C THR A 403 27.14 -5.90 2.28
N GLY A 404 25.85 -5.59 2.19
CA GLY A 404 25.04 -5.82 0.97
C GLY A 404 25.59 -5.08 -0.27
N LEU A 405 25.19 -5.52 -1.47
CA LEU A 405 25.72 -5.00 -2.73
C LEU A 405 25.62 -3.47 -2.86
N GLU A 406 24.53 -2.85 -2.38
CA GLU A 406 24.37 -1.39 -2.47
C GLU A 406 25.42 -0.63 -1.64
N TYR A 407 25.80 -1.18 -0.49
CA TYR A 407 26.85 -0.59 0.33
C TYR A 407 28.21 -0.74 -0.35
N ARG A 408 28.52 -1.93 -0.88
CA ARG A 408 29.78 -2.18 -1.60
C ARG A 408 29.91 -1.29 -2.84
N LEU A 409 28.82 -1.11 -3.60
CA LEU A 409 28.77 -0.21 -4.74
C LEU A 409 29.11 1.23 -4.34
N ALA A 410 28.53 1.72 -3.25
CA ALA A 410 28.82 3.07 -2.75
C ALA A 410 30.29 3.19 -2.31
N ASP A 411 30.82 2.18 -1.63
CA ASP A 411 32.22 2.16 -1.18
C ASP A 411 33.21 2.15 -2.35
N TRP A 412 33.02 1.25 -3.32
CA TRP A 412 33.85 1.19 -4.52
C TRP A 412 33.78 2.49 -5.33
N THR A 413 32.58 3.06 -5.47
CA THR A 413 32.40 4.33 -6.20
C THR A 413 33.10 5.48 -5.48
N ALA A 414 33.04 5.55 -4.14
CA ALA A 414 33.71 6.58 -3.36
C ALA A 414 35.24 6.54 -3.51
N VAL A 415 35.82 5.34 -3.65
CA VAL A 415 37.25 5.17 -3.96
C VAL A 415 37.57 5.71 -5.35
N LEU A 416 36.73 5.42 -6.35
CA LEU A 416 36.95 5.86 -7.73
C LEU A 416 36.78 7.37 -7.93
N GLU A 417 35.84 7.99 -7.21
CA GLU A 417 35.58 9.44 -7.26
C GLU A 417 36.69 10.27 -6.59
N GLY A 418 37.66 9.64 -5.91
CA GLY A 418 38.69 10.35 -5.16
C GLY A 418 38.11 11.15 -3.98
N SER A 419 36.91 10.78 -3.52
CA SER A 419 36.22 11.41 -2.38
C SER A 419 36.91 11.13 -1.04
N ASN A 420 37.84 10.18 -1.01
CA ASN A 420 38.62 9.84 0.17
C ASN A 420 39.99 10.54 0.16
N THR A 421 40.17 11.54 1.04
CA THR A 421 41.43 12.30 1.15
C THR A 421 42.62 11.45 1.63
N ASP A 422 42.33 10.31 2.26
CA ASP A 422 43.33 9.37 2.79
C ASP A 422 43.48 8.12 1.90
N GLU A 423 43.07 8.20 0.63
CA GLU A 423 43.27 7.10 -0.32
C GLU A 423 44.75 6.70 -0.40
N ASN A 424 44.98 5.39 -0.37
CA ASN A 424 46.28 4.79 -0.59
C ASN A 424 46.12 3.49 -1.39
N ARG A 425 47.24 2.98 -1.89
CA ARG A 425 47.31 1.76 -2.69
C ARG A 425 46.67 0.54 -2.02
N ASP A 426 46.85 0.39 -0.70
CA ASP A 426 46.28 -0.75 0.06
C ASP A 426 44.75 -0.66 0.15
N LEU A 427 44.17 0.54 0.26
CA LEU A 427 42.73 0.75 0.22
C LEU A 427 42.14 0.32 -1.13
N VAL A 428 42.75 0.76 -2.25
CA VAL A 428 42.31 0.39 -3.60
C VAL A 428 42.43 -1.13 -3.80
N GLN A 429 43.51 -1.74 -3.30
CA GLN A 429 43.69 -3.19 -3.34
C GLN A 429 42.62 -3.91 -2.50
N ASP A 430 42.35 -3.47 -1.28
CA ASP A 430 41.31 -4.04 -0.41
C ASP A 430 39.93 -3.98 -1.10
N SER A 431 39.60 -2.86 -1.75
CA SER A 431 38.35 -2.69 -2.51
C SER A 431 38.28 -3.60 -3.74
N LEU A 432 39.39 -3.79 -4.47
CA LEU A 432 39.44 -4.71 -5.60
C LEU A 432 39.30 -6.17 -5.15
N ILE A 433 39.91 -6.56 -4.03
CA ILE A 433 39.74 -7.91 -3.45
C ILE A 433 38.28 -8.14 -3.04
N ASP A 434 37.62 -7.16 -2.40
CA ASP A 434 36.20 -7.27 -2.06
C ASP A 434 35.30 -7.36 -3.30
N TYR A 435 35.62 -6.60 -4.35
CA TYR A 435 34.97 -6.69 -5.66
C TYR A 435 35.07 -8.10 -6.25
N GLU A 436 36.28 -8.64 -6.37
CA GLU A 436 36.51 -9.99 -6.89
C GLU A 436 35.82 -11.05 -6.04
N HIS A 437 35.85 -10.90 -4.70
CA HIS A 437 35.15 -11.80 -3.79
C HIS A 437 33.64 -11.79 -4.01
N CYS A 438 33.03 -10.61 -4.18
CA CYS A 438 31.60 -10.43 -4.47
C CYS A 438 31.18 -11.13 -5.77
N LEU A 439 31.98 -10.99 -6.83
CA LEU A 439 31.64 -11.50 -8.16
C LEU A 439 31.98 -12.99 -8.33
N GLU A 440 33.16 -13.42 -7.90
CA GLU A 440 33.67 -14.77 -8.19
C GLU A 440 33.32 -15.79 -7.10
N THR A 441 33.46 -15.39 -5.83
CA THR A 441 33.24 -16.29 -4.69
C THR A 441 31.76 -16.28 -4.28
N GLU A 442 31.21 -15.11 -3.99
CA GLU A 442 29.82 -14.97 -3.54
C GLU A 442 28.84 -15.09 -4.71
N LYS A 443 29.26 -14.74 -5.94
CA LYS A 443 28.45 -14.75 -7.17
C LYS A 443 27.16 -13.94 -7.01
N VAL A 444 27.24 -12.78 -6.35
CA VAL A 444 26.08 -11.95 -6.00
C VAL A 444 25.24 -11.58 -7.24
N PRO A 445 25.82 -11.10 -8.37
CA PRO A 445 25.04 -10.79 -9.58
C PRO A 445 24.21 -11.99 -10.08
N GLY A 446 24.81 -13.17 -10.18
CA GLY A 446 24.11 -14.37 -10.64
C GLY A 446 23.02 -14.84 -9.68
N LYS A 447 23.20 -14.65 -8.37
CA LYS A 447 22.17 -14.92 -7.36
C LYS A 447 21.01 -13.92 -7.44
N LEU A 448 21.28 -12.64 -7.70
CA LEU A 448 20.25 -11.62 -7.93
C LEU A 448 19.42 -11.94 -9.18
N GLU A 449 20.06 -12.32 -10.28
CA GLU A 449 19.36 -12.76 -11.50
C GLU A 449 18.52 -14.01 -11.24
N LYS A 450 19.07 -15.01 -10.55
CA LYS A 450 18.35 -16.24 -10.21
C LYS A 450 17.11 -15.97 -9.35
N THR A 451 17.23 -15.11 -8.34
CA THR A 451 16.08 -14.75 -7.49
C THR A 451 15.01 -13.99 -8.28
N GLN A 452 15.38 -13.06 -9.17
CA GLN A 452 14.42 -12.40 -10.05
C GLN A 452 13.74 -13.38 -11.04
N GLN A 453 14.50 -14.31 -11.61
CA GLN A 453 13.96 -15.35 -12.50
C GLN A 453 12.96 -16.24 -11.76
N GLU A 454 13.28 -16.64 -10.53
CA GLU A 454 12.38 -17.45 -9.70
C GLU A 454 11.08 -16.71 -9.39
N ILE A 455 11.14 -15.42 -9.00
CA ILE A 455 9.94 -14.61 -8.77
C ILE A 455 9.05 -14.56 -10.02
N ARG A 456 9.64 -14.36 -11.21
CA ARG A 456 8.91 -14.34 -12.49
C ARG A 456 8.28 -15.69 -12.84
N LYS A 457 9.02 -16.77 -12.61
CA LYS A 457 8.54 -18.15 -12.81
C LYS A 457 7.30 -18.40 -11.95
N GLN A 458 7.36 -18.06 -10.67
CA GLN A 458 6.22 -18.22 -9.76
C GLN A 458 5.06 -17.29 -10.11
N HIS A 459 5.32 -16.05 -10.53
CA HIS A 459 4.27 -15.16 -11.03
C HIS A 459 3.56 -15.74 -12.27
N THR A 460 4.30 -16.36 -13.18
CA THR A 460 3.74 -17.00 -14.38
C THR A 460 2.82 -18.17 -13.99
N LEU A 461 3.30 -19.05 -13.10
CA LEU A 461 2.50 -20.14 -12.56
C LEU A 461 1.21 -19.64 -11.88
N LEU A 462 1.32 -18.61 -11.03
CA LEU A 462 0.15 -18.01 -10.38
C LEU A 462 -0.83 -17.40 -11.39
N THR A 463 -0.32 -16.85 -12.49
CA THR A 463 -1.16 -16.27 -13.55
C THR A 463 -1.90 -17.39 -14.28
N GLU A 464 -1.24 -18.49 -14.60
CA GLU A 464 -1.86 -19.68 -15.21
C GLU A 464 -2.93 -20.29 -14.30
N LEU A 465 -2.66 -20.40 -12.99
CA LEU A 465 -3.63 -20.86 -12.00
C LEU A 465 -4.84 -19.91 -11.92
N ALA A 466 -4.61 -18.59 -11.91
CA ALA A 466 -5.69 -17.60 -11.88
C ALA A 466 -6.60 -17.67 -13.11
N VAL A 467 -6.03 -18.00 -14.28
CA VAL A 467 -6.80 -18.20 -15.53
C VAL A 467 -7.68 -19.45 -15.44
N ALA A 468 -7.19 -20.52 -14.79
CA ALA A 468 -7.97 -21.73 -14.57
C ALA A 468 -9.11 -21.50 -13.56
N ASP A 469 -8.80 -20.92 -12.41
CA ASP A 469 -9.76 -20.46 -11.42
C ASP A 469 -9.12 -19.35 -10.56
N GLY A 470 -9.75 -18.17 -10.55
CA GLY A 470 -9.26 -16.99 -9.84
C GLY A 470 -9.17 -17.16 -8.32
N LYS A 471 -9.73 -18.24 -7.76
CA LYS A 471 -9.68 -18.57 -6.32
C LYS A 471 -8.47 -19.43 -5.93
N LEU A 472 -7.71 -19.97 -6.89
CA LEU A 472 -6.55 -20.84 -6.59
C LEU A 472 -5.34 -20.07 -6.04
N PRO A 473 -4.96 -18.91 -6.61
CA PRO A 473 -3.91 -18.09 -6.03
C PRO A 473 -4.38 -17.41 -4.74
N PRO A 474 -3.48 -17.16 -3.76
CA PRO A 474 -3.80 -16.32 -2.62
C PRO A 474 -4.25 -14.92 -3.06
N LYS A 475 -5.17 -14.32 -2.30
CA LYS A 475 -5.66 -12.97 -2.58
C LYS A 475 -4.50 -11.98 -2.67
N ASN A 476 -4.56 -11.07 -3.64
CA ASN A 476 -3.53 -10.06 -3.92
C ASN A 476 -2.13 -10.56 -4.33
N ALA A 477 -1.88 -11.88 -4.37
CA ALA A 477 -0.57 -12.44 -4.69
C ALA A 477 0.00 -11.93 -6.01
N LEU A 478 -0.81 -11.98 -7.08
CA LEU A 478 -0.41 -11.50 -8.40
C LEU A 478 -0.01 -10.02 -8.39
N LYS A 479 -0.80 -9.17 -7.74
CA LYS A 479 -0.54 -7.73 -7.66
C LYS A 479 0.77 -7.43 -6.95
N VAL A 480 0.99 -8.08 -5.80
CA VAL A 480 2.18 -7.89 -4.96
C VAL A 480 3.44 -8.43 -5.65
N ILE A 481 3.37 -9.63 -6.22
CA ILE A 481 4.52 -10.24 -6.90
C ILE A 481 4.88 -9.44 -8.17
N ALA A 482 3.88 -8.91 -8.90
CA ALA A 482 4.14 -7.99 -10.02
C ALA A 482 4.86 -6.71 -9.57
N GLU A 483 4.57 -6.20 -8.37
CA GLU A 483 5.30 -5.08 -7.78
C GLU A 483 6.73 -5.45 -7.39
N TRP A 484 6.96 -6.66 -6.89
CA TRP A 484 8.32 -7.17 -6.62
C TRP A 484 9.15 -7.30 -7.88
N ILE A 485 8.56 -7.77 -8.98
CA ILE A 485 9.24 -7.85 -10.28
C ILE A 485 9.64 -6.44 -10.72
N ARG A 486 8.71 -5.47 -10.69
CA ARG A 486 9.01 -4.08 -11.06
C ARG A 486 10.08 -3.44 -10.18
N ASP A 487 10.01 -3.62 -8.86
CA ASP A 487 11.04 -3.12 -7.94
C ASP A 487 12.39 -3.82 -8.16
N GLY A 488 12.35 -5.13 -8.37
CA GLY A 488 13.53 -5.94 -8.72
C GLY A 488 14.22 -5.39 -9.95
N ASP A 489 13.48 -5.16 -11.04
CA ASP A 489 14.00 -4.66 -12.32
C ASP A 489 14.52 -3.23 -12.21
N LYS A 490 13.92 -2.42 -11.35
CA LYS A 490 14.45 -1.09 -11.06
C LYS A 490 15.79 -1.16 -10.31
N LYS A 491 15.92 -2.06 -9.35
CA LYS A 491 17.10 -2.16 -8.46
C LYS A 491 18.25 -2.95 -9.06
N TRP A 492 17.96 -3.93 -9.89
CA TRP A 492 18.93 -4.78 -10.56
C TRP A 492 18.54 -4.94 -12.04
N ASN A 493 19.30 -4.26 -12.90
CA ASN A 493 19.11 -4.22 -14.35
C ASN A 493 20.44 -4.30 -15.09
N THR A 494 20.35 -4.37 -16.41
CA THR A 494 21.51 -4.46 -17.31
C THR A 494 22.47 -3.27 -17.18
N GLU A 495 21.95 -2.07 -16.92
CA GLU A 495 22.78 -0.87 -16.72
C GLU A 495 23.62 -1.00 -15.45
N LYS A 496 23.00 -1.40 -14.33
CA LYS A 496 23.70 -1.61 -13.06
C LYS A 496 24.72 -2.76 -13.15
N ALA A 497 24.39 -3.83 -13.85
CA ALA A 497 25.33 -4.92 -14.12
C ALA A 497 26.54 -4.45 -14.96
N ASN A 498 26.31 -3.60 -15.96
CA ASN A 498 27.40 -3.00 -16.73
C ASN A 498 28.23 -2.01 -15.89
N ASN A 499 27.59 -1.22 -15.01
CA ASN A 499 28.28 -0.32 -14.09
C ASN A 499 29.24 -1.08 -13.18
N ILE A 500 28.83 -2.22 -12.62
CA ILE A 500 29.70 -3.10 -11.81
C ILE A 500 30.94 -3.55 -12.60
N ARG A 501 30.77 -3.91 -13.87
CA ARG A 501 31.92 -4.27 -14.72
C ARG A 501 32.87 -3.08 -14.88
N SER A 502 32.33 -1.90 -15.17
CA SER A 502 33.10 -0.66 -15.29
C SER A 502 33.86 -0.31 -14.00
N ILE A 503 33.23 -0.49 -12.84
CA ILE A 503 33.87 -0.26 -11.53
C ILE A 503 35.08 -1.18 -11.35
N GLY A 504 34.97 -2.47 -11.68
CA GLY A 504 36.10 -3.39 -11.58
C GLY A 504 37.26 -3.04 -12.51
N GLU A 505 36.97 -2.68 -13.75
CA GLU A 505 37.98 -2.21 -14.72
C GLU A 505 38.70 -0.95 -14.21
N GLU A 506 37.94 -0.01 -13.64
CA GLU A 506 38.49 1.26 -13.17
C GLU A 506 39.27 1.11 -11.85
N LEU A 507 38.82 0.26 -10.91
CA LEU A 507 39.57 -0.09 -9.71
C LEU A 507 40.93 -0.70 -10.05
N LYS A 508 40.96 -1.56 -11.07
CA LYS A 508 42.20 -2.16 -11.55
C LYS A 508 43.14 -1.12 -12.15
N ARG A 509 42.64 -0.22 -13.01
CA ARG A 509 43.44 0.89 -13.57
C ARG A 509 43.98 1.81 -12.47
N ARG A 510 43.16 2.11 -11.45
CA ARG A 510 43.56 2.92 -10.30
C ARG A 510 44.65 2.25 -9.47
N LEU A 511 44.58 0.93 -9.30
CA LEU A 511 45.64 0.16 -8.65
C LEU A 511 46.94 0.16 -9.47
N ASP A 512 46.85 -0.05 -10.79
CA ASP A 512 48.01 -0.02 -11.69
C ASP A 512 48.69 1.36 -11.70
N ALA A 513 47.91 2.45 -11.64
CA ALA A 513 48.42 3.82 -11.50
C ALA A 513 49.15 4.03 -10.16
N TRP A 514 48.60 3.51 -9.06
CA TRP A 514 49.27 3.51 -7.76
C TRP A 514 50.58 2.72 -7.76
N ASP A 515 50.61 1.53 -8.36
CA ASP A 515 51.81 0.70 -8.47
C ASP A 515 52.88 1.41 -9.33
N THR A 516 52.48 2.05 -10.43
CA THR A 516 53.36 2.85 -11.29
C THR A 516 53.94 4.04 -10.53
N TRP A 517 53.09 4.79 -9.81
CA TRP A 517 53.51 5.94 -9.01
C TRP A 517 54.49 5.52 -7.90
N MET A 518 54.20 4.44 -7.17
CA MET A 518 55.09 3.94 -6.12
C MET A 518 56.43 3.45 -6.70
N GLN A 519 56.42 2.77 -7.84
CA GLN A 519 57.64 2.30 -8.49
C GLN A 519 58.52 3.48 -8.94
N CYS A 520 57.92 4.48 -9.62
CA CYS A 520 58.65 5.65 -10.10
C CYS A 520 59.22 6.47 -8.93
N THR A 521 58.43 6.73 -7.88
CA THR A 521 58.90 7.48 -6.71
C THR A 521 60.00 6.74 -5.93
N GLN A 522 59.94 5.40 -5.83
CA GLN A 522 61.03 4.61 -5.25
C GLN A 522 62.31 4.67 -6.09
N ASN A 523 62.19 4.61 -7.42
CA ASN A 523 63.33 4.73 -8.32
C ASN A 523 63.97 6.12 -8.22
N LEU A 524 63.15 7.18 -8.24
CA LEU A 524 63.59 8.57 -8.07
C LEU A 524 64.29 8.78 -6.73
N GLU A 525 63.73 8.31 -5.62
CA GLU A 525 64.34 8.42 -4.30
C GLU A 525 65.70 7.69 -4.24
N ARG A 526 65.78 6.46 -4.76
CA ARG A 526 67.03 5.69 -4.81
C ARG A 526 68.10 6.38 -5.65
N TRP A 527 67.71 6.92 -6.81
CA TRP A 527 68.62 7.61 -7.71
C TRP A 527 69.10 8.93 -7.11
N LEU A 528 68.19 9.79 -6.64
CA LEU A 528 68.52 11.07 -5.99
C LEU A 528 69.42 10.86 -4.77
N SER A 529 69.08 9.92 -3.88
CA SER A 529 69.90 9.58 -2.72
C SER A 529 71.30 9.05 -3.10
N ARG A 530 71.44 8.37 -4.24
CA ARG A 530 72.75 7.93 -4.75
C ARG A 530 73.52 9.12 -5.33
N ALA A 531 72.88 9.95 -6.14
CA ALA A 531 73.47 11.12 -6.77
C ALA A 531 73.95 12.16 -5.73
N GLU A 532 73.14 12.43 -4.70
CA GLU A 532 73.50 13.30 -3.57
C GLU A 532 74.73 12.75 -2.83
N ARG A 533 74.82 11.44 -2.58
CA ARG A 533 76.00 10.80 -1.98
C ARG A 533 77.25 10.92 -2.85
N MET A 534 77.13 10.74 -4.16
CA MET A 534 78.26 10.85 -5.09
C MET A 534 78.78 12.29 -5.15
N ILE A 535 77.89 13.28 -5.23
CA ILE A 535 78.26 14.70 -5.22
C ILE A 535 78.94 15.09 -3.90
N ASN A 536 78.43 14.62 -2.77
CA ASN A 536 79.08 14.84 -1.46
C ASN A 536 80.47 14.19 -1.39
N ALA A 537 80.68 13.08 -2.09
CA ALA A 537 81.98 12.44 -2.26
C ALA A 537 82.83 13.05 -3.41
N GLN A 538 82.38 14.15 -4.02
CA GLN A 538 83.02 14.85 -5.15
C GLN A 538 83.17 13.99 -6.43
N LEU A 539 82.25 13.05 -6.65
CA LEU A 539 82.17 12.22 -7.85
C LEU A 539 81.00 12.66 -8.74
N GLU A 540 81.17 12.60 -10.07
CA GLU A 540 80.06 12.86 -11.01
C GLU A 540 79.02 11.74 -10.95
N PRO A 541 77.72 12.05 -10.83
CA PRO A 541 76.66 11.08 -11.05
C PRO A 541 76.69 10.53 -12.49
N GLY A 542 76.31 9.27 -12.67
CA GLY A 542 76.18 8.65 -14.00
C GLY A 542 75.10 9.32 -14.87
N ASP A 543 75.24 9.19 -16.20
CA ASP A 543 74.36 9.80 -17.21
C ASP A 543 73.05 9.00 -17.40
N ASP A 544 72.26 8.91 -16.33
CA ASP A 544 70.94 8.25 -16.34
C ASP A 544 69.80 9.29 -16.42
N ARG A 545 70.09 10.53 -16.87
CA ARG A 545 69.14 11.65 -16.85
C ARG A 545 67.88 11.38 -17.67
N GLY A 546 68.01 10.68 -18.80
CA GLY A 546 66.88 10.27 -19.62
C GLY A 546 65.90 9.35 -18.89
N GLU A 547 66.39 8.44 -18.06
CA GLU A 547 65.53 7.55 -17.26
C GLU A 547 64.83 8.31 -16.12
N VAL A 548 65.53 9.26 -15.50
CA VAL A 548 64.97 10.13 -14.45
C VAL A 548 63.80 10.97 -14.98
N TYR A 549 63.96 11.60 -16.15
CA TYR A 549 62.87 12.38 -16.76
C TYR A 549 61.69 11.49 -17.16
N ARG A 550 61.96 10.28 -17.67
CA ARG A 550 60.90 9.30 -17.96
C ARG A 550 60.12 8.91 -16.71
N TRP A 551 60.79 8.63 -15.59
CA TRP A 551 60.11 8.31 -14.32
C TRP A 551 59.31 9.48 -13.77
N ILE A 552 59.75 10.73 -13.99
CA ILE A 552 58.98 11.92 -13.59
C ILE A 552 57.71 12.03 -14.43
N GLU A 553 57.82 11.88 -15.75
CA GLU A 553 56.68 11.92 -16.68
C GLU A 553 55.65 10.83 -16.35
N GLU A 554 56.09 9.57 -16.20
CA GLU A 554 55.23 8.44 -15.81
C GLU A 554 54.57 8.64 -14.44
N ALA A 555 55.30 9.22 -13.47
CA ALA A 555 54.73 9.52 -12.16
C ALA A 555 53.76 10.70 -12.17
N GLN A 556 53.98 11.70 -13.04
CA GLN A 556 53.06 12.83 -13.24
C GLN A 556 51.75 12.36 -13.88
N GLU A 557 51.82 11.55 -14.94
CA GLU A 557 50.61 10.97 -15.57
C GLU A 557 49.81 10.13 -14.58
N ALA A 558 50.48 9.28 -13.80
CA ALA A 558 49.84 8.49 -12.74
C ALA A 558 49.22 9.39 -11.65
N ALA A 559 49.92 10.44 -11.23
CA ALA A 559 49.42 11.38 -10.23
C ALA A 559 48.21 12.19 -10.72
N GLU A 560 48.20 12.62 -11.99
CA GLU A 560 47.08 13.31 -12.61
C GLU A 560 45.83 12.43 -12.66
N PHE A 561 46.01 11.14 -13.00
CA PHE A 561 44.93 10.16 -13.01
C PHE A 561 44.38 9.87 -11.60
N LEU A 562 45.25 9.77 -10.59
CA LEU A 562 44.86 9.55 -9.20
C LEU A 562 44.18 10.80 -8.59
N GLY A 563 44.48 11.99 -9.09
CA GLY A 563 43.88 13.25 -8.67
C GLY A 563 44.52 13.83 -7.41
N ASN A 564 43.72 14.47 -6.56
CA ASN A 564 44.19 15.26 -5.41
C ASN A 564 44.59 14.39 -4.20
N VAL A 565 45.54 13.47 -4.40
CA VAL A 565 46.03 12.58 -3.35
C VAL A 565 47.22 13.23 -2.62
N SER A 566 47.33 12.98 -1.31
CA SER A 566 48.37 13.53 -0.42
C SER A 566 49.81 13.35 -0.95
N ASP A 567 50.03 12.31 -1.74
CA ASP A 567 51.30 11.89 -2.30
C ASP A 567 51.77 12.69 -3.53
N VAL A 568 50.89 13.47 -4.19
CA VAL A 568 51.26 14.34 -5.32
C VAL A 568 52.26 15.45 -4.90
N LYS A 569 52.24 15.86 -3.62
CA LYS A 569 53.24 16.80 -3.07
C LYS A 569 54.66 16.23 -3.05
N LYS A 570 54.83 14.91 -3.04
CA LYS A 570 56.17 14.30 -3.09
C LYS A 570 56.85 14.49 -4.44
N LEU A 571 56.09 14.55 -5.54
CA LEU A 571 56.66 14.80 -6.87
C LEU A 571 57.31 16.18 -6.96
N GLN A 572 56.64 17.22 -6.45
CA GLN A 572 57.22 18.57 -6.34
C GLN A 572 58.52 18.58 -5.53
N GLN A 573 58.59 17.80 -4.44
CA GLN A 573 59.81 17.67 -3.64
C GLN A 573 60.95 16.99 -4.41
N PHE A 574 60.65 15.98 -5.22
CA PHE A 574 61.64 15.33 -6.08
C PHE A 574 62.17 16.27 -7.16
N GLU A 575 61.30 17.06 -7.80
CA GLU A 575 61.69 18.08 -8.78
C GLU A 575 62.57 19.16 -8.16
N GLU A 576 62.22 19.68 -6.97
CA GLU A 576 63.06 20.64 -6.25
C GLU A 576 64.44 20.08 -5.88
N ARG A 577 64.50 18.81 -5.45
CA ARG A 577 65.77 18.12 -5.17
C ARG A 577 66.61 17.99 -6.44
N LEU A 578 65.99 17.63 -7.57
CA LEU A 578 66.67 17.52 -8.86
C LEU A 578 67.29 18.86 -9.28
N VAL A 579 66.54 19.96 -9.17
CA VAL A 579 67.03 21.32 -9.49
C VAL A 579 68.22 21.70 -8.62
N LYS A 580 68.15 21.44 -7.30
CA LYS A 580 69.27 21.69 -6.37
C LYS A 580 70.51 20.86 -6.73
N LEU A 581 70.29 19.62 -7.15
CA LEU A 581 71.36 18.70 -7.54
C LEU A 581 72.07 19.20 -8.81
N ASP A 582 71.33 19.68 -9.81
CA ASP A 582 71.90 20.26 -11.03
C ASP A 582 72.70 21.53 -10.76
N GLN A 583 72.23 22.39 -9.85
CA GLN A 583 72.96 23.57 -9.40
C GLN A 583 74.29 23.19 -8.71
N ASN A 584 74.26 22.16 -7.85
CA ASN A 584 75.44 21.68 -7.12
C ASN A 584 76.47 21.01 -8.03
N VAL A 585 76.05 20.20 -9.01
CA VAL A 585 76.97 19.65 -10.02
C VAL A 585 77.65 20.78 -10.79
N SER A 586 76.88 21.78 -11.26
CA SER A 586 77.44 22.95 -11.92
C SER A 586 78.44 23.70 -11.03
N TYR A 587 78.18 23.84 -9.72
CA TYR A 587 79.07 24.55 -8.80
C TYR A 587 80.33 23.75 -8.43
N VAL A 588 80.19 22.47 -8.06
CA VAL A 588 81.31 21.60 -7.65
C VAL A 588 82.28 21.40 -8.81
N PHE A 589 81.79 21.15 -10.02
CA PHE A 589 82.65 20.91 -11.17
C PHE A 589 83.20 22.20 -11.79
N LYS A 590 82.48 23.34 -11.72
CA LYS A 590 83.10 24.66 -12.02
C LYS A 590 84.19 25.01 -11.00
N ALA A 591 83.99 24.73 -9.72
CA ALA A 591 84.99 24.95 -8.68
C ALA A 591 86.21 24.05 -8.89
N PHE A 592 86.01 22.77 -9.25
CA PHE A 592 87.08 21.85 -9.61
C PHE A 592 87.85 22.33 -10.84
N PHE A 593 87.17 22.79 -11.89
CA PHE A 593 87.79 23.35 -13.10
C PHE A 593 88.62 24.61 -12.80
N LEU A 594 88.12 25.49 -11.91
CA LEU A 594 88.84 26.69 -11.45
C LEU A 594 90.01 26.34 -10.51
N TYR A 595 89.87 25.28 -9.70
CA TYR A 595 90.94 24.78 -8.82
C TYR A 595 92.04 24.10 -9.63
N ASP A 596 91.69 23.31 -10.65
CA ASP A 596 92.62 22.63 -11.57
C ASP A 596 93.32 23.62 -12.50
N GLN A 597 92.63 24.69 -12.97
CA GLN A 597 93.31 25.81 -13.64
C GLN A 597 94.31 26.53 -12.71
N LYS A 598 93.97 26.73 -11.42
CA LYS A 598 94.92 27.30 -10.44
C LYS A 598 96.07 26.34 -10.11
N PHE A 599 95.83 25.03 -10.08
CA PHE A 599 96.86 24.02 -9.87
C PHE A 599 97.80 23.89 -11.07
N SER A 600 97.28 23.96 -12.30
CA SER A 600 98.09 24.09 -13.53
C SER A 600 98.94 25.36 -13.54
N LEU A 601 98.42 26.50 -13.07
CA LEU A 601 99.18 27.75 -12.94
C LEU A 601 100.27 27.69 -11.84
N LEU A 602 100.03 26.96 -10.74
CA LEU A 602 101.02 26.73 -9.67
C LEU A 602 102.10 25.70 -10.05
N PHE A 603 101.78 24.69 -10.87
CA PHE A 603 102.78 23.75 -11.41
C PHE A 603 103.67 24.37 -12.50
N PHE A 604 103.15 25.32 -13.29
CA PHE A 604 103.96 26.04 -14.28
C PHE A 604 104.87 27.13 -13.70
N THR A 605 104.77 27.44 -12.40
CA THR A 605 105.59 28.48 -11.74
C THR A 605 106.72 27.94 -10.86
N ASN A 606 106.93 26.61 -10.80
CA ASN A 606 108.01 26.01 -9.98
C ASN A 606 108.94 25.02 -10.71
N VAL A 607 109.10 25.12 -12.03
CA VAL A 607 110.19 24.46 -12.76
C VAL A 607 110.95 25.46 -13.64
N ARG A 608 112.08 25.94 -13.10
CA ARG A 608 113.21 26.74 -13.62
C ARG A 608 113.48 27.85 -12.59
N ILE A 609 114.52 27.81 -11.75
CA ILE A 609 115.88 27.23 -11.80
C ILE A 609 116.27 26.79 -10.40
#